data_AF-A0A7R8ZM17-F1
#
_entry.id   AF-A0A7R8ZM17-F1
#
_cell.length_a   1.000
_cell.length_b   1.000
_cell.length_c   1.000
_cell.angle_alpha   90.00
_cell.angle_beta   90.00
_cell.angle_gamma   90.00
#
_symmetry.space_group_name_H-M   'P 1'
#
loop_
_entity.id
_entity.type
_entity.pdbx_description
1 polymer ?
#
loop_
_entity_poly.entity_id
_entity_poly.type
_entity_poly.pdbx_seq_one_letter_code
_entity_poly.pdbx_strand_id
1 'polypeptide(L)'
;MAEEVMVDALPYIDLGYDEAGVRDQALAMVEEEARRYRPTKNYLEHLPFVQSKTFETPIMKAEFERLAHLHLLRERVDLVVATRINNLELMLDYGPATWRLYLDTLQRLLTDGQRKLQSLRKQIQEVNWHRKSIQSRAGEELKSLEGSWVGLISKNFEIELAIAQMEAELAEFRKAEAADQEQPPLDR
;
A
#
# COMPACT_ATOMS: atom_id res chain seq x y z
N MET A 1 -5.13 -20.07 -20.15
CA MET A 1 -5.46 -19.43 -18.87
C MET A 1 -4.13 -19.14 -18.22
N ALA A 2 -3.74 -17.87 -18.08
CA ALA A 2 -2.51 -17.55 -17.36
C ALA A 2 -2.70 -18.05 -15.93
N GLU A 3 -1.79 -18.87 -15.42
CA GLU A 3 -1.73 -19.16 -13.99
C GLU A 3 -1.73 -17.81 -13.27
N GLU A 4 -2.77 -17.59 -12.47
CA GLU A 4 -2.87 -16.40 -11.64
C GLU A 4 -1.71 -16.51 -10.64
N VAL A 5 -0.60 -15.84 -10.95
CA VAL A 5 0.55 -15.79 -10.06
C VAL A 5 0.06 -15.18 -8.76
N MET A 6 -0.06 -16.01 -7.73
CA MET A 6 -0.47 -15.60 -6.40
C MET A 6 0.66 -14.77 -5.80
N VAL A 7 0.61 -13.46 -6.02
CA VAL A 7 1.51 -12.51 -5.36
C VAL A 7 0.97 -12.32 -3.94
N ASP A 8 1.55 -13.04 -2.98
CA ASP A 8 1.19 -12.91 -1.58
C ASP A 8 2.19 -12.01 -0.83
N ALA A 9 1.66 -11.19 0.06
CA ALA A 9 2.38 -10.39 1.01
C ALA A 9 1.46 -10.17 2.22
N LEU A 10 1.96 -10.38 3.44
CA LEU A 10 1.16 -10.34 4.66
C LEU A 10 1.56 -9.15 5.57
N PRO A 11 1.30 -7.88 5.20
CA PRO A 11 1.66 -6.71 6.01
C PRO A 11 1.25 -6.74 7.49
N TYR A 12 0.18 -7.45 7.86
CA TYR A 12 -0.25 -7.56 9.25
C TYR A 12 0.51 -8.63 10.06
N ILE A 13 1.30 -9.48 9.40
CA ILE A 13 2.08 -10.58 9.98
C ILE A 13 3.58 -10.30 9.86
N ASP A 14 4.02 -9.80 8.70
CA ASP A 14 5.42 -9.54 8.38
C ASP A 14 5.93 -8.27 9.08
N LEU A 15 6.12 -8.26 10.40
CA LEU A 15 6.47 -7.03 11.14
C LEU A 15 7.92 -6.53 10.93
N GLY A 16 8.77 -7.29 10.24
CA GLY A 16 10.21 -6.99 10.08
C GLY A 16 10.55 -5.97 8.99
N TYR A 17 9.59 -5.55 8.14
CA TYR A 17 9.90 -4.60 7.05
C TYR A 17 10.18 -3.17 7.54
N ASP A 18 9.77 -2.83 8.76
CA ASP A 18 10.03 -1.52 9.39
C ASP A 18 11.42 -1.44 10.04
N GLU A 19 12.19 -2.53 10.03
CA GLU A 19 13.56 -2.54 10.52
C GLU A 19 14.47 -1.62 9.69
N ALA A 20 15.36 -0.91 10.39
CA ALA A 20 16.25 0.06 9.75
C ALA A 20 17.13 -0.61 8.68
N GLY A 21 17.08 -0.08 7.46
CA GLY A 21 17.87 -0.56 6.32
C GLY A 21 17.20 -1.63 5.45
N VAL A 22 16.14 -2.31 5.91
CA VAL A 22 15.43 -3.32 5.08
C VAL A 22 14.80 -2.67 3.86
N ARG A 23 14.12 -1.54 4.06
CA ARG A 23 13.53 -0.76 2.96
C ARG A 23 14.58 -0.25 1.98
N ASP A 24 15.73 0.22 2.48
CA ASP A 24 16.79 0.75 1.63
C ASP A 24 17.44 -0.35 0.79
N GLN A 25 17.63 -1.54 1.36
CA GLN A 25 18.09 -2.73 0.63
C GLN A 25 17.09 -3.13 -0.46
N ALA A 26 15.79 -3.22 -0.13
CA ALA A 26 14.76 -3.55 -1.11
C ALA A 26 14.71 -2.53 -2.26
N LEU A 27 14.81 -1.23 -1.95
CA LEU A 27 14.86 -0.17 -2.96
C LEU A 27 16.09 -0.26 -3.84
N ALA A 28 17.27 -0.57 -3.26
CA ALA A 28 18.50 -0.77 -4.04
C ALA A 28 18.36 -1.93 -5.04
N MET A 29 17.78 -3.05 -4.61
CA MET A 29 17.50 -4.20 -5.48
C MET A 29 16.52 -3.84 -6.60
N VAL A 30 15.45 -3.09 -6.30
CA VAL A 30 14.50 -2.60 -7.31
C VAL A 30 15.17 -1.66 -8.30
N GLU A 31 16.07 -0.77 -7.84
CA GLU A 31 16.79 0.15 -8.71
C GLU A 31 17.73 -0.59 -9.67
N GLU A 32 18.43 -1.62 -9.19
CA GLU A 32 19.30 -2.45 -10.02
C GLU A 32 18.51 -3.14 -11.15
N GLU A 33 17.35 -3.71 -10.84
CA GLU A 33 16.47 -4.29 -11.84
C GLU A 33 15.88 -3.25 -12.81
N ALA A 34 15.50 -2.07 -12.31
CA ALA A 34 15.00 -0.97 -13.16
C ALA A 34 16.07 -0.40 -14.10
N ARG A 35 17.36 -0.48 -13.74
CA ARG A 35 18.48 -0.15 -14.64
C ARG A 35 18.62 -1.18 -15.76
N ARG A 36 18.40 -2.46 -15.46
CA ARG A 36 18.46 -3.57 -16.40
C ARG A 36 17.27 -3.59 -17.36
N TYR A 37 16.07 -3.34 -16.84
CA TYR A 37 14.82 -3.32 -17.59
C TYR A 37 14.17 -1.94 -17.47
N ARG A 38 14.50 -1.04 -18.42
CA ARG A 38 13.86 0.28 -18.46
C ARG A 38 12.38 0.14 -18.79
N PRO A 39 11.45 0.62 -17.93
CA PRO A 39 10.03 0.53 -18.20
C PRO A 39 9.66 1.25 -19.51
N THR A 40 8.88 0.60 -20.37
CA THR A 40 8.23 1.27 -21.50
C THR A 40 7.26 2.32 -20.98
N LYS A 41 7.33 3.56 -21.50
CA LYS A 41 6.54 4.72 -21.03
C LYS A 41 5.01 4.61 -21.25
N ASN A 42 4.55 3.45 -21.69
CA ASN A 42 3.17 3.18 -22.09
C ASN A 42 2.22 3.09 -20.88
N TYR A 43 2.73 3.07 -19.65
CA TYR A 43 1.93 3.07 -18.42
C TYR A 43 1.09 4.35 -18.23
N LEU A 44 1.28 5.39 -19.03
CA LEU A 44 0.50 6.62 -19.00
C LEU A 44 -0.48 6.76 -20.19
N GLU A 45 -0.52 5.80 -21.11
CA GLU A 45 -1.35 5.90 -22.34
C GLU A 45 -2.86 5.87 -22.05
N HIS A 46 -3.27 5.23 -20.96
CA HIS A 46 -4.67 5.13 -20.57
C HIS A 46 -5.19 6.41 -19.89
N LEU A 47 -4.31 7.35 -19.56
CA LEU A 47 -4.70 8.59 -18.89
C LEU A 47 -5.08 9.66 -19.91
N PRO A 48 -6.22 10.34 -19.74
CA PRO A 48 -6.61 11.44 -20.61
C PRO A 48 -5.60 12.60 -20.48
N PHE A 49 -5.39 13.33 -21.58
CA PHE A 49 -4.55 14.53 -21.56
C PHE A 49 -5.03 15.52 -20.49
N VAL A 50 -4.10 16.10 -19.73
CA VAL A 50 -4.40 17.05 -18.65
C VAL A 50 -5.07 18.30 -19.24
N GLN A 51 -6.38 18.40 -19.08
CA GLN A 51 -7.14 19.56 -19.52
C GLN A 51 -7.04 20.67 -18.46
N SER A 52 -6.09 21.59 -18.63
CA SER A 52 -5.85 22.70 -17.69
C SER A 52 -7.04 23.66 -17.54
N LYS A 53 -7.96 23.68 -18.52
CA LYS A 53 -9.08 24.64 -18.58
C LYS A 53 -10.43 24.06 -18.15
N THR A 54 -10.50 22.79 -17.71
CA THR A 54 -11.77 22.12 -17.39
C THR A 54 -12.54 22.81 -16.27
N PHE A 55 -11.84 23.48 -15.34
CA PHE A 55 -12.44 24.17 -14.21
C PHE A 55 -12.75 25.65 -14.46
N GLU A 56 -12.46 26.17 -15.65
CA GLU A 56 -12.81 27.56 -16.01
C GLU A 56 -14.33 27.67 -16.26
N THR A 57 -15.07 28.16 -15.26
CA THR A 57 -16.51 28.40 -15.40
C THR A 57 -16.78 29.59 -16.35
N PRO A 58 -17.94 29.62 -17.05
CA PRO A 58 -18.32 30.75 -17.89
C PRO A 58 -18.33 32.09 -17.14
N ILE A 59 -18.71 32.08 -15.86
CA ILE A 59 -18.69 33.25 -14.97
C ILE A 59 -17.25 33.72 -14.74
N MET A 60 -16.33 32.80 -14.47
CA MET A 60 -14.92 33.13 -14.26
C MET A 60 -14.31 33.75 -15.51
N LYS A 61 -14.60 33.19 -16.70
CA LYS A 61 -14.15 33.76 -17.98
C LYS A 61 -14.69 35.18 -18.20
N ALA A 62 -15.99 35.38 -17.99
CA ALA A 62 -16.63 36.68 -18.11
C ALA A 62 -16.07 37.71 -17.12
N GLU A 63 -15.78 37.31 -15.87
CA GLU A 63 -15.17 38.18 -14.87
C GLU A 63 -13.71 38.52 -15.20
N PHE A 64 -12.92 37.57 -15.71
CA PHE A 64 -11.56 37.85 -16.19
C PHE A 64 -11.55 38.83 -17.37
N GLU A 65 -12.46 38.66 -18.33
CA GLU A 65 -12.64 39.60 -19.45
C GLU A 65 -13.10 40.98 -18.97
N ARG A 66 -14.04 41.04 -18.02
CA ARG A 66 -14.52 42.27 -17.41
C ARG A 66 -13.39 43.02 -16.68
N LEU A 67 -12.55 42.31 -15.91
CA LEU A 67 -11.40 42.88 -15.22
C LEU A 67 -10.33 43.39 -16.19
N ALA A 68 -10.06 42.66 -17.27
CA ALA A 68 -9.16 43.10 -18.33
C ALA A 68 -9.66 44.39 -19.00
N HIS A 69 -10.97 44.48 -19.26
CA HIS A 69 -11.60 45.65 -19.86
C HIS A 69 -11.69 46.85 -18.89
N LEU A 70 -11.84 46.60 -17.59
CA LEU A 70 -11.90 47.65 -16.55
C LEU A 70 -10.56 48.35 -16.32
N HIS A 71 -9.44 47.67 -16.56
CA HIS A 71 -8.11 48.28 -16.45
C HIS A 71 -7.93 49.47 -17.41
N LEU A 72 -8.75 49.56 -18.47
CA LEU A 72 -8.72 50.60 -19.50
C LEU A 72 -9.67 51.79 -19.24
N LEU A 73 -10.56 51.73 -18.24
CA LEU A 73 -11.64 52.70 -18.04
C LEU A 73 -11.45 53.63 -16.81
N ARG A 74 -10.20 53.80 -16.37
CA ARG A 74 -9.81 54.49 -15.11
C ARG A 74 -10.13 56.01 -15.05
N GLU A 75 -10.86 56.58 -16.00
CA GLU A 75 -11.05 58.05 -16.10
C GLU A 75 -12.47 58.57 -15.77
N ARG A 76 -13.44 57.74 -15.36
CA ARG A 76 -14.82 58.22 -15.05
C ARG A 76 -15.23 57.99 -13.60
N VAL A 77 -14.84 58.90 -12.71
CA VAL A 77 -15.11 58.85 -11.26
C VAL A 77 -16.61 58.96 -10.93
N ASP A 78 -17.36 59.82 -11.63
CA ASP A 78 -18.77 60.10 -11.28
C ASP A 78 -19.73 58.93 -11.58
N LEU A 79 -19.48 58.20 -12.67
CA LEU A 79 -20.28 57.02 -13.04
C LEU A 79 -20.11 55.88 -12.01
N VAL A 80 -18.90 55.77 -11.44
CA VAL A 80 -18.58 54.77 -10.43
C VAL A 80 -19.34 55.04 -9.12
N VAL A 81 -19.48 56.31 -8.73
CA VAL A 81 -20.22 56.68 -7.50
C VAL A 81 -21.71 56.38 -7.64
N ALA A 82 -22.36 56.80 -8.73
CA ALA A 82 -23.78 56.53 -8.95
C ALA A 82 -24.08 55.01 -9.01
N THR A 83 -23.22 54.25 -9.70
CA THR A 83 -23.33 52.79 -9.77
C THR A 83 -23.15 52.15 -8.39
N ARG A 84 -22.22 52.67 -7.58
CA ARG A 84 -21.97 52.19 -6.22
C ARG A 84 -23.16 52.43 -5.29
N ILE A 85 -23.84 53.57 -5.40
CA ILE A 85 -25.04 53.87 -4.60
C ILE A 85 -26.14 52.85 -4.92
N ASN A 86 -26.48 52.65 -6.19
CA ASN A 86 -27.47 51.66 -6.60
C ASN A 86 -27.12 50.23 -6.15
N ASN A 87 -25.84 49.84 -6.26
CA ASN A 87 -25.39 48.52 -5.79
C ASN A 87 -25.52 48.36 -4.27
N LEU A 88 -25.28 49.42 -3.50
CA LEU A 88 -25.41 49.39 -2.04
C LEU A 88 -26.88 49.33 -1.61
N GLU A 89 -27.79 50.02 -2.31
CA GLU A 89 -29.23 49.91 -2.08
C GLU A 89 -29.71 48.47 -2.31
N LEU A 90 -29.33 47.87 -3.44
CA LEU A 90 -29.62 46.45 -3.71
C LEU A 90 -29.01 45.51 -2.65
N MET A 91 -27.80 45.81 -2.17
CA MET A 91 -27.16 45.01 -1.12
C MET A 91 -27.88 45.13 0.23
N LEU A 92 -28.41 46.31 0.56
CA LEU A 92 -29.21 46.50 1.78
C LEU A 92 -30.51 45.70 1.72
N ASP A 93 -31.18 45.71 0.56
CA ASP A 93 -32.47 45.04 0.38
C ASP A 93 -32.33 43.51 0.35
N TYR A 94 -31.34 42.98 -0.38
CA TYR A 94 -31.23 41.54 -0.66
C TYR A 94 -30.05 40.84 0.03
N GLY A 95 -29.06 41.59 0.50
CA GLY A 95 -27.80 41.05 1.05
C GLY A 95 -28.02 40.12 2.26
N PRO A 96 -28.73 40.54 3.32
CA PRO A 96 -28.92 39.70 4.51
C PRO A 96 -29.67 38.39 4.24
N ALA A 97 -30.62 38.39 3.30
CA ALA A 97 -31.35 37.18 2.89
C ALA A 97 -30.46 36.26 2.02
N THR A 98 -29.77 36.84 1.04
CA THR A 98 -28.86 36.12 0.14
C THR A 98 -27.69 35.49 0.90
N TRP A 99 -27.11 36.22 1.86
CA TRP A 99 -26.01 35.72 2.68
C TRP A 99 -26.44 34.55 3.58
N ARG A 100 -27.63 34.61 4.19
CA ARG A 100 -28.18 33.47 4.95
C ARG A 100 -28.36 32.23 4.08
N LEU A 101 -28.96 32.38 2.90
CA LEU A 101 -29.12 31.26 1.96
C LEU A 101 -27.76 30.68 1.52
N TYR A 102 -26.78 31.54 1.28
CA TYR A 102 -25.42 31.13 0.95
C TYR A 102 -24.77 30.34 2.11
N LEU A 103 -24.86 30.83 3.34
CA LEU A 103 -24.38 30.13 4.53
C LEU A 103 -25.07 28.76 4.70
N ASP A 104 -26.38 28.68 4.53
CA ASP A 104 -27.13 27.41 4.58
C ASP A 104 -26.68 26.42 3.51
N THR A 105 -26.30 26.93 2.34
CA THR A 105 -25.78 26.10 1.24
C THR A 105 -24.39 25.59 1.57
N LEU A 106 -23.50 26.45 2.10
CA LEU A 106 -22.18 26.04 2.57
C LEU A 106 -22.26 25.01 3.70
N GLN A 107 -23.16 25.21 4.66
CA GLN A 107 -23.36 24.28 5.76
C GLN A 107 -23.83 22.91 5.26
N ARG A 108 -24.73 22.88 4.26
CA ARG A 108 -25.16 21.62 3.61
C ARG A 108 -24.00 20.93 2.90
N LEU A 109 -23.22 21.66 2.09
CA LEU A 109 -22.05 21.12 1.38
C LEU A 109 -21.01 20.55 2.35
N LEU A 110 -20.74 21.25 3.46
CA LEU A 110 -19.85 20.78 4.52
C LEU A 110 -20.36 19.47 5.13
N THR A 111 -21.65 19.43 5.49
CA THR A 111 -22.27 18.25 6.10
C THR A 111 -22.22 17.04 5.16
N ASP A 112 -22.50 17.24 3.88
CA ASP A 112 -22.45 16.17 2.87
C ASP A 112 -21.02 15.68 2.63
N GLY A 113 -20.04 16.59 2.60
CA GLY A 113 -18.62 16.23 2.54
C GLY A 113 -18.18 15.39 3.74
N GLN A 114 -18.57 15.79 4.95
CA GLN A 114 -18.28 15.05 6.18
C GLN A 114 -18.92 13.66 6.18
N ARG A 115 -20.17 13.52 5.74
CA ARG A 115 -20.84 12.22 5.61
C ARG A 115 -20.12 11.29 4.64
N LYS A 116 -19.71 11.81 3.47
CA LYS A 116 -18.93 11.03 2.49
C LYS A 116 -17.61 10.56 3.08
N LEU A 117 -16.90 11.45 3.79
CA LEU A 117 -15.65 11.10 4.46
C LEU A 117 -15.85 9.99 5.51
N GLN A 118 -16.89 10.09 6.33
CA GLN A 118 -17.22 9.06 7.34
C GLN A 118 -17.54 7.72 6.68
N SER A 119 -18.33 7.72 5.60
CA SER A 119 -18.65 6.51 4.83
C SER A 119 -17.39 5.85 4.28
N LEU A 120 -16.50 6.63 3.65
CA LEU A 120 -15.24 6.12 3.11
C LEU A 120 -14.33 5.56 4.21
N ARG A 121 -14.23 6.24 5.36
CA ARG A 121 -13.47 5.74 6.51
C ARG A 121 -14.00 4.39 6.99
N LYS A 122 -15.32 4.21 7.05
CA LYS A 122 -15.93 2.93 7.43
C LYS A 122 -15.59 1.82 6.43
N GLN A 123 -15.70 2.10 5.13
CA GLN A 123 -15.33 1.13 4.08
C GLN A 123 -13.85 0.74 4.14
N ILE A 124 -12.95 1.71 4.35
CA ILE A 124 -11.52 1.45 4.54
C ILE A 124 -11.30 0.54 5.75
N GLN A 125 -11.98 0.80 6.87
CA GLN A 125 -11.89 -0.03 8.06
C GLN A 125 -12.39 -1.45 7.83
N GLU A 126 -13.52 -1.62 7.12
CA GLU A 126 -14.06 -2.94 6.77
C GLU A 126 -13.06 -3.75 5.93
N VAL A 127 -12.47 -3.13 4.90
CA VAL A 127 -11.44 -3.77 4.06
C VAL A 127 -10.21 -4.14 4.89
N ASN A 128 -9.72 -3.22 5.72
CA ASN A 128 -8.55 -3.48 6.56
C ASN A 128 -8.82 -4.58 7.59
N TRP A 129 -10.01 -4.61 8.18
CA TRP A 129 -10.42 -5.65 9.12
C TRP A 129 -10.49 -7.03 8.42
N HIS A 130 -11.07 -7.08 7.23
CA HIS A 130 -11.14 -8.31 6.46
C HIS A 130 -9.75 -8.83 6.07
N ARG A 131 -8.87 -7.95 5.55
CA ARG A 131 -7.47 -8.28 5.26
C ARG A 131 -6.76 -8.82 6.50
N LYS A 132 -6.85 -8.11 7.62
CA LYS A 132 -6.22 -8.55 8.87
C LYS A 132 -6.72 -9.94 9.29
N SER A 133 -8.02 -10.19 9.21
CA SER A 133 -8.59 -11.50 9.57
C SER A 133 -8.04 -12.64 8.70
N ILE A 134 -7.99 -12.45 7.38
CA ILE A 134 -7.44 -13.45 6.46
C ILE A 134 -5.96 -13.67 6.72
N GLN A 135 -5.18 -12.60 6.86
CA GLN A 135 -3.74 -12.69 7.08
C GLN A 135 -3.40 -13.31 8.44
N SER A 136 -4.14 -13.01 9.50
CA SER A 136 -3.95 -13.65 10.81
C SER A 136 -4.19 -15.16 10.75
N ARG A 137 -5.22 -15.61 10.04
CA ARG A 137 -5.48 -17.05 9.86
C ARG A 137 -4.37 -17.72 9.03
N ALA A 138 -3.98 -17.10 7.91
CA ALA A 138 -2.89 -17.63 7.08
C ALA A 138 -1.56 -17.66 7.85
N GLY A 139 -1.26 -16.63 8.63
CA GLY A 139 -0.05 -16.57 9.46
C GLY A 139 0.00 -17.65 10.54
N GLU A 140 -1.14 -17.99 11.15
CA GLU A 140 -1.22 -19.10 12.10
C GLU A 140 -0.95 -20.46 11.43
N GLU A 141 -1.51 -20.67 10.23
CA GLU A 141 -1.27 -21.87 9.43
C GLU A 141 0.21 -21.97 9.00
N LEU A 142 0.81 -20.87 8.52
CA LEU A 142 2.23 -20.81 8.18
C LEU A 142 3.11 -21.19 9.38
N LYS A 143 2.82 -20.64 10.56
CA LYS A 143 3.56 -20.95 11.78
C LYS A 143 3.43 -22.43 12.19
N SER A 144 2.25 -23.02 12.00
CA SER A 144 2.02 -24.45 12.26
C SER A 144 2.79 -25.34 11.29
N LEU A 145 2.78 -24.99 10.01
CA LEU A 145 3.52 -25.69 8.96
C LEU A 145 5.02 -25.58 9.16
N GLU A 146 5.52 -24.39 9.49
CA GLU A 146 6.92 -24.16 9.82
C GLU A 146 7.36 -25.02 11.02
N GLY A 147 6.56 -25.04 12.10
CA GLY A 147 6.85 -25.89 13.25
C GLY A 147 6.86 -27.38 12.91
N SER A 148 5.94 -27.84 12.06
CA SER A 148 5.90 -29.22 11.57
C SER A 148 7.12 -29.55 10.71
N TRP A 149 7.53 -28.62 9.84
CA TRP A 149 8.72 -28.74 8.99
C TRP A 149 10.00 -28.83 9.82
N VAL A 150 10.19 -27.93 10.80
CA VAL A 150 11.33 -27.99 11.73
C VAL A 150 11.33 -29.33 12.47
N GLY A 151 10.17 -29.77 12.99
CA GLY A 151 10.05 -31.05 13.69
C GLY A 151 10.43 -32.25 12.82
N LEU A 152 10.00 -32.27 11.56
CA LEU A 152 10.36 -33.32 10.60
C LEU A 152 11.86 -33.32 10.28
N ILE A 153 12.46 -32.15 10.09
CA ILE A 153 13.91 -32.04 9.86
C ILE A 153 14.69 -32.55 11.07
N SER A 154 14.32 -32.13 12.28
CA SER A 154 14.95 -32.61 13.51
C SER A 154 14.84 -34.12 13.65
N LYS A 155 13.65 -34.69 13.37
CA LYS A 155 13.43 -36.14 13.40
C LYS A 155 14.31 -36.87 12.40
N ASN A 156 14.42 -36.37 11.18
CA ASN A 156 15.28 -36.97 10.15
C ASN A 156 16.74 -36.94 10.59
N PHE A 157 17.20 -35.81 11.15
CA PHE A 157 18.55 -35.69 11.69
C PHE A 157 18.82 -36.67 12.84
N GLU A 158 17.89 -36.83 13.79
CA GLU A 158 17.99 -37.83 14.86
C GLU A 158 18.12 -39.26 14.31
N ILE A 159 17.37 -39.58 13.27
CA ILE A 159 17.42 -40.89 12.61
C ILE A 159 18.79 -41.09 11.93
N GLU A 160 19.27 -40.10 11.18
CA GLU A 160 20.58 -40.15 10.53
C GLU A 160 21.72 -40.36 11.54
N LEU A 161 21.67 -39.66 12.67
CA LEU A 161 22.63 -39.81 13.76
C LEU A 161 22.59 -41.23 14.36
N ALA A 162 21.39 -41.76 14.63
CA ALA A 162 21.22 -43.11 15.17
C ALA A 162 21.71 -44.18 14.19
N ILE A 163 21.47 -44.02 12.88
CA ILE A 163 21.98 -44.91 11.84
C ILE A 163 23.52 -44.88 11.86
N ALA A 164 24.14 -43.70 11.86
CA ALA A 164 25.59 -43.58 11.88
C ALA A 164 26.23 -44.23 13.12
N GLN A 165 25.59 -44.11 14.29
CA GLN A 165 26.03 -44.78 15.52
C GLN A 165 25.94 -46.31 15.39
N MET A 166 24.80 -46.83 14.94
CA MET A 166 24.61 -48.27 14.74
C MET A 166 25.58 -48.84 13.69
N GLU A 167 25.84 -48.11 12.61
CA GLU A 167 26.82 -48.49 11.60
C GLU A 167 28.25 -48.55 12.16
N ALA A 168 28.62 -47.61 13.04
CA ALA A 168 29.91 -47.61 13.71
C ALA A 168 30.06 -48.80 14.67
N GLU A 169 29.04 -49.09 15.47
CA GLU A 169 29.02 -50.26 16.36
C GLU A 169 29.12 -51.57 15.57
N LEU A 170 28.37 -51.71 14.48
CA LEU A 170 28.45 -52.87 13.58
C LEU A 170 29.84 -53.02 12.94
N ALA A 171 30.50 -51.91 12.59
CA ALA A 171 31.86 -51.94 12.07
C ALA A 171 32.86 -52.45 13.13
N GLU A 172 32.72 -52.04 14.39
CA GLU A 172 33.55 -52.55 15.49
C GLU A 172 33.30 -54.04 15.77
N PHE A 173 32.04 -54.48 15.80
CA PHE A 173 31.72 -55.91 15.95
C PHE A 173 32.31 -56.75 14.82
N ARG A 174 32.21 -56.29 13.56
CA ARG A 174 32.80 -56.99 12.41
C ARG A 174 34.33 -57.09 12.49
N LYS A 175 35.01 -56.06 13.01
CA LYS A 175 36.45 -56.12 13.26
C LYS A 175 36.80 -57.14 14.35
N ALA A 176 36.02 -57.19 15.43
CA ALA A 176 36.21 -58.15 16.51
C ALA A 176 36.01 -59.60 16.04
N GLU A 177 34.96 -59.89 15.26
CA GLU A 177 34.73 -61.22 14.66
C GLU A 177 35.87 -61.65 13.72
N ALA A 178 36.41 -60.73 12.91
CA ALA A 178 37.56 -61.01 12.06
C ALA A 178 38.82 -61.34 12.89
N ALA A 179 39.04 -60.64 14.00
CA ALA A 179 40.17 -60.90 14.89
C ALA A 179 40.08 -62.25 15.63
N ASP A 180 38.87 -62.67 16.02
CA ASP A 180 38.64 -63.99 16.63
C ASP A 180 38.82 -65.14 15.63
N GLN A 181 38.52 -64.93 14.35
CA GLN A 181 38.73 -65.92 13.29
C GLN A 181 40.21 -66.10 12.89
N GLU A 182 41.07 -65.12 13.18
CA GLU A 182 42.51 -65.17 12.90
C GLU A 182 43.35 -65.80 14.04
N GLN A 183 42.75 -66.20 15.16
CA GLN A 183 43.48 -66.91 16.22
C GLN A 183 43.92 -68.31 15.74
N PRO A 184 45.24 -68.61 15.70
CA PRO A 184 45.72 -69.92 15.28
C PRO A 184 45.30 -70.99 16.32
N PRO A 185 45.11 -72.25 15.90
CA PRO A 185 44.76 -73.32 16.84
C PRO A 185 45.82 -73.40 17.95
N LEU A 186 45.38 -73.39 19.21
CA LEU A 186 46.24 -73.64 20.36
C LEU A 186 46.87 -75.03 20.21
N ASP A 187 48.16 -75.07 19.86
CA ASP A 187 48.98 -76.27 19.85
C ASP A 187 48.87 -76.97 21.21
N ARG A 188 48.38 -78.21 21.20
CA ARG A 188 48.34 -79.12 22.35
C ARG A 188 49.44 -80.17 22.23
#